data_AF-A0AAN0JQN9-F1
#
_entry.id   AF-A0AAN0JQN9-F1
#
_cell.length_a   1.000
_cell.length_b   1.000
_cell.length_c   1.000
_cell.angle_alpha   90.00
_cell.angle_beta   90.00
_cell.angle_gamma   90.00
#
_symmetry.space_group_name_H-M   'P 1'
#
loop_
_entity.id
_entity.type
_entity.pdbx_description
1 polymer ?
#
loop_
_entity_poly.entity_id
_entity_poly.type
_entity_poly.pdbx_seq_one_letter_code
_entity_poly.pdbx_strand_id
1 'polypeptide(L)'
;MKRNSSGKAEFTFISQIFVGVTDATANVGYISNEIQKIWSHEYDLVTNDGLPIIDCPGTQGLKFWKTDSRKIYAVKSERTGVLTPDSEDEIEPLIKRKKVASKAKSLTSDIKSIRNDLKFLIDHVPPNVKIPLALYKRALESFSCQICKSIIVPPAIFSRCCKRILGCQICVDTWYQGSGAQMLMKKCPLCRFDRAYTETTTIRGLDDFLTVLNEIITFMPYNEDENFAGGSGSGDES
;
A
#
# COMPACT_ATOMS: atom_id res chain seq x y z
N MET A 1 6.80 12.19 -22.06
CA MET A 1 7.10 10.85 -21.50
C MET A 1 6.56 9.80 -22.46
N LYS A 2 7.28 8.70 -22.70
CA LYS A 2 6.79 7.57 -23.50
C LYS A 2 6.93 6.27 -22.70
N ARG A 3 6.21 5.20 -23.08
CA ARG A 3 6.45 3.85 -22.54
C ARG A 3 7.12 3.00 -23.61
N ASN A 4 8.11 2.21 -23.22
CA ASN A 4 8.78 1.30 -24.14
C ASN A 4 8.02 -0.03 -24.31
N SER A 5 8.55 -0.93 -25.14
CA SER A 5 7.97 -2.24 -25.41
C SER A 5 7.83 -3.12 -24.16
N SER A 6 8.59 -2.84 -23.10
CA SER A 6 8.47 -3.51 -21.79
C SER A 6 7.52 -2.81 -20.81
N GLY A 7 6.82 -1.76 -21.25
CA GLY A 7 5.88 -0.97 -20.44
C GLY A 7 6.54 0.03 -19.47
N LYS A 8 7.87 0.14 -19.46
CA LYS A 8 8.60 1.07 -18.59
C LYS A 8 8.55 2.49 -19.14
N ALA A 9 8.48 3.48 -18.24
CA ALA A 9 8.54 4.88 -18.61
C ALA A 9 9.94 5.25 -19.12
N GLU A 10 9.97 5.95 -20.25
CA GLU A 10 11.15 6.56 -20.85
C GLU A 10 10.95 8.07 -20.93
N PHE A 11 11.99 8.78 -20.48
CA PHE A 11 12.03 10.23 -20.39
C PHE A 11 13.07 10.77 -21.35
N THR A 12 12.67 11.73 -22.16
CA THR A 12 13.61 12.54 -22.94
C THR A 12 14.13 13.64 -22.03
N PHE A 13 15.44 13.62 -21.79
CA PHE A 13 16.09 14.67 -21.00
C PHE A 13 16.06 16.01 -21.77
N ILE A 14 15.63 17.06 -21.08
CA ILE A 14 15.59 18.43 -21.63
C ILE A 14 16.51 19.34 -20.82
N SER A 15 16.28 19.41 -19.51
CA SER A 15 17.09 20.22 -18.59
C SER A 15 16.97 19.69 -17.15
N GLN A 16 17.77 20.25 -16.25
CA GLN A 16 17.77 19.95 -14.82
C GLN A 16 17.87 21.25 -14.02
N ILE A 17 17.19 21.28 -12.86
CA ILE A 17 17.31 22.34 -11.86
C ILE A 17 17.57 21.71 -10.48
N PHE A 18 18.02 22.54 -9.55
CA PHE A 18 18.16 22.16 -8.14
C PHE A 18 17.21 23.01 -7.31
N VAL A 19 16.33 22.35 -6.56
CA VAL A 19 15.38 23.01 -5.66
C VAL A 19 15.88 22.86 -4.23
N GLY A 20 16.13 23.97 -3.56
CA GLY A 20 16.48 23.99 -2.14
C GLY A 20 15.26 23.66 -1.29
N VAL A 21 15.32 22.54 -0.56
CA VAL A 21 14.24 22.08 0.33
C VAL A 21 14.76 21.82 1.74
N THR A 22 13.98 22.26 2.73
CA THR A 22 14.06 21.84 4.13
C THR A 22 12.94 20.84 4.44
N ASP A 23 12.99 20.17 5.59
CA ASP A 23 11.99 19.17 5.97
C ASP A 23 10.56 19.73 5.99
N ALA A 24 10.37 20.96 6.49
CA ALA A 24 9.07 21.64 6.52
C ALA A 24 8.53 22.00 5.12
N THR A 25 9.43 22.23 4.16
CA THR A 25 9.07 22.66 2.79
C THR A 25 9.08 21.51 1.79
N ALA A 26 9.53 20.31 2.19
CA ALA A 26 9.69 19.17 1.30
C ALA A 26 8.33 18.51 1.03
N ASN A 27 7.51 19.14 0.17
CA ASN A 27 6.22 18.65 -0.27
C ASN A 27 6.00 18.97 -1.76
N VAL A 28 5.00 18.32 -2.36
CA VAL A 28 4.72 18.43 -3.81
C VAL A 28 4.38 19.87 -4.20
N GLY A 29 3.58 20.56 -3.40
CA GLY A 29 3.16 21.93 -3.68
C GLY A 29 4.34 22.91 -3.74
N TYR A 30 5.22 22.88 -2.75
CA TYR A 30 6.41 23.75 -2.72
C TYR A 30 7.32 23.49 -3.92
N ILE A 31 7.63 22.22 -4.20
CA ILE A 31 8.56 21.88 -5.28
C ILE A 31 7.96 22.22 -6.65
N SER A 32 6.66 21.99 -6.84
CA SER A 32 5.95 22.36 -8.07
C SER A 32 5.97 23.88 -8.29
N ASN A 33 5.77 24.66 -7.22
CA ASN A 33 5.87 26.12 -7.29
C ASN A 33 7.28 26.61 -7.65
N GLU A 34 8.33 26.02 -7.08
CA GLU A 34 9.71 26.38 -7.41
C GLU A 34 10.05 26.04 -8.86
N ILE A 35 9.62 24.87 -9.33
CA ILE A 35 9.75 24.49 -10.75
C ILE A 35 9.03 25.47 -11.66
N GLN A 36 7.78 25.84 -11.32
CA GLN A 36 6.98 26.77 -12.11
C GLN A 36 7.62 28.16 -12.16
N LYS A 37 8.22 28.65 -11.07
CA LYS A 37 8.95 29.92 -11.07
C LYS A 37 10.15 29.91 -12.02
N ILE A 38 10.85 28.78 -12.11
CA ILE A 38 12.08 28.68 -12.91
C ILE A 38 11.77 28.43 -14.40
N TRP A 39 10.82 27.55 -14.71
CA TRP A 39 10.51 27.15 -16.08
C TRP A 39 9.25 27.80 -16.66
N SER A 40 8.56 28.65 -15.88
CA SER A 40 7.37 29.42 -16.30
C SER A 40 6.23 28.58 -16.89
N HIS A 41 6.16 27.30 -16.53
CA HIS A 41 5.14 26.36 -16.98
C HIS A 41 4.70 25.45 -15.82
N GLU A 42 3.47 24.94 -15.90
CA GLU A 42 2.96 23.90 -15.00
C GLU A 42 3.50 22.54 -15.46
N TYR A 43 4.06 21.78 -14.52
CA TYR A 43 4.61 20.45 -14.75
C TYR A 43 4.02 19.45 -13.77
N ASP A 44 3.79 18.23 -14.23
CA ASP A 44 3.45 17.10 -13.38
C ASP A 44 4.74 16.45 -12.87
N LEU A 45 4.84 16.28 -11.54
CA LEU A 45 5.96 15.59 -10.90
C LEU A 45 5.74 14.08 -10.92
N VAL A 46 6.72 13.33 -11.42
CA VAL A 46 6.65 11.87 -11.55
C VAL A 46 7.94 11.17 -11.06
N THR A 47 7.82 9.91 -10.67
CA THR A 47 8.96 9.04 -10.28
C THR A 47 9.57 8.30 -11.47
N ASN A 48 10.64 7.52 -11.23
CA ASN A 48 11.38 6.72 -12.23
C ASN A 48 10.49 5.84 -13.13
N ASP A 49 9.35 5.39 -12.61
CA ASP A 49 8.37 4.53 -13.27
C ASP A 49 7.28 5.31 -14.02
N GLY A 50 7.33 6.65 -13.97
CA GLY A 50 6.37 7.54 -14.62
C GLY A 50 5.05 7.69 -13.86
N LEU A 51 5.00 7.30 -12.58
CA LEU A 51 3.82 7.52 -11.74
C LEU A 51 3.82 8.94 -11.17
N PRO A 52 2.66 9.64 -11.18
CA PRO A 52 2.53 10.97 -10.60
C PRO A 52 2.69 10.93 -9.09
N ILE A 53 3.40 11.92 -8.56
CA ILE A 53 3.59 12.10 -7.13
C ILE A 53 2.41 12.90 -6.60
N ILE A 54 1.61 12.26 -5.75
CA ILE A 54 0.44 12.87 -5.13
C ILE A 54 0.87 13.52 -3.81
N ASP A 55 0.36 14.71 -3.52
CA ASP A 55 0.60 15.36 -2.24
C ASP A 55 -0.17 14.64 -1.12
N CYS A 56 0.56 14.05 -0.18
CA CYS A 56 0.00 13.36 0.98
C CYS A 56 1.06 13.28 2.09
N PRO A 57 0.71 12.89 3.33
CA PRO A 57 1.69 12.80 4.42
C PRO A 57 2.91 11.92 4.12
N GLY A 58 2.77 10.92 3.24
CA GLY A 58 3.86 10.04 2.82
C GLY A 58 4.84 10.65 1.81
N THR A 59 4.46 11.75 1.15
CA THR A 59 5.30 12.51 0.20
C THR A 59 5.80 13.83 0.80
N GLN A 60 5.66 13.99 2.12
CA GLN A 60 6.19 15.10 2.89
C GLN A 60 7.53 14.73 3.56
N GLY A 61 8.37 15.73 3.79
CA GLY A 61 9.65 15.59 4.49
C GLY A 61 10.79 15.07 3.62
N LEU A 62 12.03 15.38 4.01
CA LEU A 62 13.24 15.08 3.24
C LEU A 62 13.43 13.59 2.97
N LYS A 63 12.90 12.73 3.84
CA LYS A 63 13.02 11.27 3.71
C LYS A 63 12.44 10.75 2.37
N PHE A 64 11.39 11.37 1.86
CA PHE A 64 10.83 11.02 0.56
C PHE A 64 11.68 11.56 -0.60
N TRP A 65 12.04 12.84 -0.52
CA TRP A 65 12.65 13.59 -1.64
C TRP A 65 14.16 13.36 -1.80
N LYS A 66 14.89 13.06 -0.72
CA LYS A 66 16.32 12.73 -0.72
C LYS A 66 16.53 11.23 -0.53
N THR A 67 16.14 10.44 -1.53
CA THR A 67 16.45 9.01 -1.60
C THR A 67 17.38 8.74 -2.78
N ASP A 68 18.53 8.11 -2.56
CA ASP A 68 19.57 7.89 -3.60
C ASP A 68 19.08 7.13 -4.84
N SER A 69 18.08 6.27 -4.69
CA SER A 69 17.52 5.47 -5.78
C SER A 69 16.38 6.16 -6.54
N ARG A 70 15.82 7.26 -6.00
CA ARG A 70 14.64 7.93 -6.55
C ARG A 70 15.06 9.16 -7.34
N LYS A 71 14.73 9.18 -8.63
CA LYS A 71 14.79 10.38 -9.46
C LYS A 71 13.38 10.94 -9.58
N ILE A 72 13.30 12.26 -9.58
CA ILE A 72 12.07 13.01 -9.75
C ILE A 72 12.16 13.71 -11.10
N TYR A 73 11.13 13.52 -11.91
CA TYR A 73 11.03 14.14 -13.22
C TYR A 73 9.83 15.10 -13.23
N ALA A 74 9.99 16.21 -13.94
CA ALA A 74 8.92 17.13 -14.24
C ALA A 74 8.52 16.93 -15.70
N VAL A 75 7.26 16.58 -15.95
CA VAL A 75 6.76 16.31 -17.30
C VAL A 75 5.72 17.36 -17.65
N LYS A 76 5.82 17.93 -18.85
CA LYS A 76 4.85 18.92 -19.34
C LYS A 76 3.48 18.25 -19.42
N SER A 77 2.49 18.84 -18.75
CA SER A 77 1.12 18.32 -18.79
C SER A 77 0.54 18.61 -20.18
N GLU A 78 0.45 17.60 -21.05
CA GLU A 78 -0.29 17.69 -22.32
C GLU A 78 -1.79 17.60 -22.02
N ARG A 79 -2.33 18.62 -21.35
CA ARG A 79 -3.78 18.84 -21.34
C ARG A 79 -4.14 19.33 -22.75
N THR A 80 -4.52 18.40 -23.62
CA THR A 80 -5.10 18.70 -24.94
C THR A 80 -6.26 19.69 -24.75
N GLY A 81 -6.21 20.75 -25.55
CA GLY A 81 -6.90 22.00 -25.28
C GLY A 81 -8.43 21.93 -25.24
N VAL A 82 -8.99 22.75 -24.37
CA VAL A 82 -10.27 23.42 -24.62
C VAL A 82 -9.94 24.91 -24.76
N LEU A 83 -10.35 25.43 -25.91
CA LEU A 83 -10.16 26.78 -26.41
C LEU A 83 -10.48 27.85 -25.36
N THR A 84 -9.59 28.83 -25.20
CA THR A 84 -9.99 30.18 -24.78
C THR A 84 -9.68 31.13 -25.93
N PRO A 85 -10.67 31.83 -26.50
CA PRO A 85 -10.39 33.00 -27.32
C PRO A 85 -10.05 34.18 -26.42
N ASP A 86 -9.02 34.92 -26.84
CA ASP A 86 -8.73 36.29 -26.42
C ASP A 86 -9.99 37.17 -26.48
N SER A 87 -10.20 37.99 -25.45
CA SER A 87 -10.59 39.40 -25.59
C SER A 87 -10.57 40.05 -24.21
N GLU A 88 -9.74 41.07 -24.10
CA GLU A 88 -9.79 42.10 -23.07
C GLU A 88 -11.17 42.76 -23.12
N ASP A 89 -11.87 42.88 -21.98
CA ASP A 89 -12.75 44.02 -21.69
C ASP A 89 -13.19 44.01 -20.22
N GLU A 90 -13.08 45.19 -19.63
CA GLU A 90 -13.29 45.59 -18.26
C GLU A 90 -14.79 45.69 -17.92
N ILE A 91 -15.37 44.75 -17.16
CA ILE A 91 -16.69 44.94 -16.50
C ILE A 91 -16.78 44.22 -15.13
N GLU A 92 -16.80 45.04 -14.07
CA GLU A 92 -17.46 45.01 -12.75
C GLU A 92 -17.94 43.70 -12.01
N PRO A 93 -17.99 43.73 -10.65
CA PRO A 93 -17.84 42.55 -9.77
C PRO A 93 -19.15 41.83 -9.38
N LEU A 94 -20.20 41.88 -10.20
CA LEU A 94 -21.53 41.36 -9.81
C LEU A 94 -21.81 39.88 -10.15
N ILE A 95 -20.99 39.23 -10.99
CA ILE A 95 -21.21 37.84 -11.43
C ILE A 95 -20.73 36.79 -10.41
N LYS A 96 -19.82 37.14 -9.49
CA LYS A 96 -19.17 36.17 -8.58
C LYS A 96 -20.10 35.58 -7.51
N ARG A 97 -21.17 36.27 -7.07
CA ARG A 97 -22.06 35.77 -6.01
C ARG A 97 -23.02 34.65 -6.46
N LYS A 98 -23.48 34.67 -7.72
CA LYS A 98 -24.38 33.61 -8.24
C LYS A 98 -23.66 32.29 -8.50
N LYS A 99 -22.39 32.32 -8.96
CA LYS A 99 -21.57 31.11 -9.19
C LYS A 99 -21.19 30.38 -7.89
N VAL A 100 -20.98 31.10 -6.78
CA VAL A 100 -20.66 30.47 -5.48
C VAL A 100 -21.88 29.75 -4.89
N ALA A 101 -23.08 30.33 -5.01
CA ALA A 101 -24.31 29.71 -4.53
C ALA A 101 -24.73 28.46 -5.36
N SER A 102 -24.54 28.47 -6.69
CA SER A 102 -24.79 27.29 -7.52
C SER A 102 -23.78 26.18 -7.26
N LYS A 103 -22.50 26.52 -7.05
CA LYS A 103 -21.45 25.56 -6.72
C LYS A 103 -21.64 24.95 -5.32
N ALA A 104 -22.09 25.72 -4.33
CA ALA A 104 -22.45 25.20 -3.01
C ALA A 104 -23.66 24.25 -3.05
N LYS A 105 -24.67 24.55 -3.88
CA LYS A 105 -25.82 23.65 -4.09
C LYS A 105 -25.42 22.34 -4.76
N SER A 106 -24.55 22.39 -5.77
CA SER A 106 -23.98 21.20 -6.42
C SER A 106 -23.21 20.34 -5.43
N LEU A 107 -22.30 20.95 -4.66
CA LEU A 107 -21.49 20.24 -3.66
C LEU A 107 -22.36 19.55 -2.59
N THR A 108 -23.46 20.19 -2.19
CA THR A 108 -24.40 19.61 -1.21
C THR A 108 -25.17 18.40 -1.80
N SER A 109 -25.44 18.43 -3.11
CA SER A 109 -26.05 17.30 -3.83
C SER A 109 -25.07 16.12 -3.92
N ASP A 110 -23.81 16.41 -4.25
CA ASP A 110 -22.77 15.39 -4.38
C ASP A 110 -22.49 14.71 -3.03
N ILE A 111 -22.42 15.47 -1.94
CA ILE A 111 -22.27 14.92 -0.57
C ILE A 111 -23.46 14.03 -0.18
N LYS A 112 -24.69 14.38 -0.62
CA LYS A 112 -25.87 13.54 -0.39
C LYS A 112 -25.79 12.25 -1.21
N SER A 113 -25.33 12.31 -2.45
CA SER A 113 -25.11 11.12 -3.29
C SER A 113 -24.08 10.19 -2.64
N ILE A 114 -22.90 10.72 -2.28
CA ILE A 114 -21.84 9.94 -1.63
C ILE A 114 -22.32 9.32 -0.32
N ARG A 115 -23.10 10.05 0.48
CA ARG A 115 -23.69 9.51 1.71
C ARG A 115 -24.63 8.34 1.41
N ASN A 116 -25.44 8.44 0.36
CA ASN A 116 -26.36 7.38 -0.05
C ASN A 116 -25.60 6.17 -0.60
N ASP A 117 -24.53 6.39 -1.36
CA ASP A 117 -23.67 5.32 -1.88
C ASP A 117 -22.91 4.61 -0.75
N LEU A 118 -22.39 5.36 0.22
CA LEU A 118 -21.78 4.80 1.43
C LEU A 118 -22.78 4.01 2.26
N LYS A 119 -24.00 4.54 2.42
CA LYS A 119 -25.07 3.84 3.13
C LYS A 119 -25.47 2.56 2.40
N PHE A 120 -25.56 2.59 1.07
CA PHE A 120 -25.80 1.41 0.25
C PHE A 120 -24.69 0.37 0.44
N LEU A 121 -23.41 0.77 0.37
CA LEU A 121 -22.28 -0.13 0.60
C LEU A 121 -22.27 -0.70 2.02
N ILE A 122 -22.58 0.10 3.05
CA ILE A 122 -22.67 -0.39 4.43
C ILE A 122 -23.85 -1.36 4.61
N ASP A 123 -24.98 -1.08 3.97
CA ASP A 123 -26.19 -1.91 4.08
C ASP A 123 -26.11 -3.19 3.23
N HIS A 124 -25.31 -3.21 2.15
CA HIS A 124 -25.25 -4.30 1.16
C HIS A 124 -23.92 -5.07 1.16
N VAL A 125 -22.88 -4.58 1.83
CA VAL A 125 -21.73 -5.42 2.19
C VAL A 125 -22.17 -6.19 3.44
N PRO A 126 -22.40 -7.52 3.34
CA PRO A 126 -22.79 -8.28 4.51
C PRO A 126 -21.71 -8.11 5.60
N PRO A 127 -22.09 -7.85 6.86
CA PRO A 127 -21.14 -7.65 7.96
C PRO A 127 -20.23 -8.86 8.21
N ASN A 128 -20.51 -9.98 7.55
CA ASN A 128 -19.77 -11.23 7.60
C ASN A 128 -19.30 -11.63 6.20
N VAL A 129 -18.35 -10.90 5.61
CA VAL A 129 -17.61 -11.40 4.43
C VAL A 129 -16.81 -12.62 4.87
N LYS A 130 -17.43 -13.80 4.75
CA LYS A 130 -16.76 -15.08 5.06
C LYS A 130 -15.54 -15.20 4.15
N ILE A 131 -14.35 -15.31 4.74
CA ILE A 131 -13.14 -15.59 3.95
C ILE A 131 -13.35 -16.91 3.21
N PRO A 132 -13.13 -16.97 1.88
CA PRO A 132 -13.17 -18.25 1.17
C PRO A 132 -12.23 -19.26 1.82
N LEU A 133 -12.69 -20.49 2.06
CA LEU A 133 -11.94 -21.52 2.78
C LEU A 133 -10.52 -21.74 2.21
N ALA A 134 -10.39 -21.67 0.88
CA ALA A 134 -9.10 -21.77 0.21
C ALA A 134 -8.14 -20.65 0.64
N LEU A 135 -8.63 -19.42 0.76
CA LEU A 135 -7.83 -18.27 1.20
C LEU A 135 -7.46 -18.40 2.69
N TYR A 136 -8.38 -18.86 3.53
CA TYR A 136 -8.12 -19.12 4.94
C TYR A 136 -7.00 -20.16 5.14
N LYS A 137 -7.10 -21.31 4.46
CA LYS A 137 -6.07 -22.37 4.50
C LYS A 137 -4.72 -21.85 3.99
N ARG A 138 -4.71 -21.11 2.88
CA ARG A 138 -3.48 -20.51 2.34
C ARG A 138 -2.85 -19.49 3.28
N ALA A 139 -3.66 -18.68 3.97
CA ALA A 139 -3.17 -17.73 4.95
C ALA A 139 -2.52 -18.43 6.13
N LEU A 140 -3.16 -19.47 6.69
CA LEU A 140 -2.57 -20.30 7.74
C LEU A 140 -1.26 -20.96 7.25
N GLU A 141 -1.23 -21.57 6.07
CA GLU A 141 -0.01 -22.18 5.53
C GLU A 141 1.15 -21.19 5.36
N SER A 142 0.84 -19.95 4.96
CA SER A 142 1.84 -18.93 4.60
C SER A 142 2.33 -18.12 5.80
N PHE A 143 1.44 -17.87 6.77
CA PHE A 143 1.67 -16.97 7.90
C PHE A 143 1.60 -17.66 9.25
N SER A 144 1.82 -18.98 9.29
CA SER A 144 2.03 -19.71 10.55
C SER A 144 3.51 -19.76 10.94
N CYS A 145 3.77 -19.54 12.23
CA CYS A 145 5.09 -19.68 12.83
C CYS A 145 5.52 -21.15 12.79
N GLN A 146 6.74 -21.41 12.32
CA GLN A 146 7.29 -22.77 12.27
C GLN A 146 7.62 -23.35 13.64
N ILE A 147 7.63 -22.52 14.69
CA ILE A 147 7.99 -22.89 16.06
C ILE A 147 6.73 -23.08 16.90
N CYS A 148 5.91 -22.04 17.09
CA CYS A 148 4.68 -22.14 17.89
C CYS A 148 3.46 -22.68 17.12
N LYS A 149 3.55 -22.83 15.79
CA LYS A 149 2.48 -23.30 14.89
C LYS A 149 1.23 -22.44 14.82
N SER A 150 1.17 -21.33 15.57
CA SER A 150 0.13 -20.31 15.47
C SER A 150 0.40 -19.30 14.36
N ILE A 151 -0.59 -18.48 14.03
CA ILE A 151 -0.40 -17.28 13.20
C ILE A 151 0.72 -16.41 13.77
N ILE A 152 1.53 -15.85 12.87
CA ILE A 152 2.68 -15.05 13.23
C ILE A 152 2.22 -13.78 13.93
N VAL A 153 2.65 -13.64 15.17
CA VAL A 153 2.57 -12.38 15.92
C VAL A 153 3.75 -11.51 15.49
N PRO A 154 3.49 -10.29 15.00
CA PRO A 154 4.54 -9.35 14.62
C PRO A 154 5.55 -9.09 15.76
N PRO A 155 6.83 -8.83 15.43
CA PRO A 155 7.40 -8.80 14.08
C PRO A 155 7.65 -10.19 13.47
N ALA A 156 7.56 -10.29 12.14
CA ALA A 156 7.83 -11.53 11.39
C ALA A 156 9.31 -11.67 11.00
N ILE A 157 9.87 -12.87 11.20
CA ILE A 157 11.25 -13.17 10.81
C ILE A 157 11.29 -13.98 9.51
N PHE A 158 12.05 -13.48 8.54
CA PHE A 158 12.41 -14.17 7.31
C PHE A 158 13.76 -14.88 7.46
N SER A 159 13.89 -16.04 6.82
CA SER A 159 15.16 -16.75 6.70
C SER A 159 15.64 -16.79 5.25
N ARG A 160 16.85 -16.30 5.03
CA ARG A 160 17.55 -16.31 3.74
C ARG A 160 17.96 -17.71 3.31
N CYS A 161 18.27 -18.62 4.24
CA CYS A 161 18.74 -19.97 3.90
C CYS A 161 17.67 -20.85 3.26
N CYS A 162 16.39 -20.66 3.62
CA CYS A 162 15.26 -21.38 3.02
C CYS A 162 14.31 -20.48 2.23
N LYS A 163 14.57 -19.17 2.19
CA LYS A 163 13.75 -18.14 1.53
C LYS A 163 12.29 -18.16 1.98
N ARG A 164 12.05 -18.38 3.27
CA ARG A 164 10.70 -18.47 3.86
C ARG A 164 10.59 -17.68 5.16
N ILE A 165 9.37 -17.29 5.49
CA ILE A 165 9.03 -16.72 6.79
C ILE A 165 9.13 -17.84 7.84
N LEU A 166 9.95 -17.64 8.86
CA LEU A 166 10.14 -18.60 9.95
C LEU A 166 9.05 -18.47 11.00
N GLY A 167 8.70 -17.25 11.40
CA GLY A 167 7.68 -17.06 12.42
C GLY A 167 7.81 -15.76 13.21
N CYS A 168 7.15 -15.74 14.37
CA CYS A 168 7.24 -14.66 15.34
C CYS A 168 8.68 -14.42 15.79
N GLN A 169 9.06 -13.15 15.95
CA GLN A 169 10.37 -12.77 16.44
C GLN A 169 10.70 -13.43 17.79
N ILE A 170 9.80 -13.37 18.77
CA ILE A 170 10.02 -13.97 20.09
C ILE A 170 10.36 -15.46 19.96
N CYS A 171 9.61 -16.20 19.15
CA CYS A 171 9.86 -17.63 18.96
C CYS A 171 11.23 -17.89 18.34
N VAL A 172 11.62 -17.13 17.33
CA VAL A 172 12.91 -17.29 16.65
C VAL A 172 14.07 -16.88 17.56
N ASP A 173 13.93 -15.77 18.28
CA ASP A 173 14.90 -15.31 19.27
C ASP A 173 15.08 -16.38 20.36
N THR A 174 13.99 -16.93 20.90
CA THR A 174 14.03 -18.05 21.86
C THR A 174 14.66 -19.30 21.27
N TRP A 175 14.36 -19.64 20.03
CA TRP A 175 14.99 -20.77 19.35
C TRP A 175 16.50 -20.59 19.30
N TYR A 176 16.99 -19.38 19.02
CA TYR A 176 18.43 -19.07 18.93
C TYR A 176 19.06 -18.61 20.25
N GLN A 177 18.32 -18.52 21.37
CA GLN A 177 18.88 -18.14 22.67
C GLN A 177 20.07 -19.05 23.07
N GLY A 178 21.13 -18.44 23.58
CA GLY A 178 22.36 -19.12 23.99
C GLY A 178 23.58 -18.20 23.85
N SER A 179 24.66 -18.49 24.56
CA SER A 179 25.88 -17.69 24.50
C SER A 179 26.86 -18.19 23.43
N GLY A 180 27.44 -17.26 22.67
CA GLY A 180 28.61 -17.48 21.80
C GLY A 180 28.50 -18.67 20.85
N ALA A 181 29.32 -19.70 21.09
CA ALA A 181 29.43 -20.87 20.22
C ALA A 181 28.13 -21.69 20.09
N GLN A 182 27.31 -21.77 21.15
CA GLN A 182 26.08 -22.56 21.12
C GLN A 182 25.03 -21.98 20.17
N MET A 183 24.96 -20.64 20.10
CA MET A 183 24.08 -19.93 19.17
C MET A 183 24.46 -20.20 17.70
N LEU A 184 25.75 -20.22 17.40
CA LEU A 184 26.26 -20.49 16.04
C LEU A 184 26.10 -21.94 15.60
N MET A 185 25.96 -22.88 16.54
CA MET A 185 25.69 -24.29 16.22
C MET A 185 24.21 -24.59 15.98
N LYS A 186 23.30 -23.65 16.28
CA LYS A 186 21.87 -23.85 16.09
C LYS A 186 21.50 -23.79 14.61
N LYS A 187 20.80 -24.83 14.19
CA LYS A 187 20.32 -24.99 12.81
C LYS A 187 19.01 -24.26 12.58
N CYS A 188 18.71 -23.95 11.33
CA CYS A 188 17.40 -23.43 10.91
C CYS A 188 16.29 -24.38 11.37
N PRO A 189 15.23 -23.89 12.05
CA PRO A 189 14.12 -24.74 12.47
C PRO A 189 13.34 -25.33 11.29
N LEU A 190 13.45 -24.75 10.10
CA LEU A 190 12.76 -25.21 8.90
C LEU A 190 13.62 -26.13 8.03
N CYS A 191 14.77 -25.65 7.54
CA CYS A 191 15.60 -26.41 6.58
C CYS A 191 16.87 -27.03 7.17
N ARG A 192 17.09 -26.88 8.49
CA ARG A 192 18.26 -27.40 9.21
C ARG A 192 19.63 -26.89 8.72
N PHE A 193 19.67 -25.78 7.99
CA PHE A 193 20.92 -25.10 7.62
C PHE A 193 21.71 -24.67 8.85
N ASP A 194 23.02 -24.86 8.84
CA ASP A 194 23.92 -24.51 9.94
C ASP A 194 24.11 -22.99 10.05
N ARG A 195 24.38 -22.47 11.26
CA ARG A 195 24.60 -21.03 11.52
C ARG A 195 23.45 -20.14 11.02
N ALA A 196 22.24 -20.67 10.95
CA ALA A 196 21.13 -19.99 10.27
C ALA A 196 20.67 -18.68 10.95
N TYR A 197 21.10 -18.38 12.17
CA TYR A 197 20.80 -17.10 12.82
C TYR A 197 21.27 -15.90 11.99
N THR A 198 22.47 -15.94 11.40
CA THR A 198 22.98 -14.85 10.56
C THR A 198 22.19 -14.68 9.27
N GLU A 199 21.44 -15.72 8.89
CA GLU A 199 20.56 -15.73 7.72
C GLU A 199 19.14 -15.25 8.03
N THR A 200 18.85 -14.86 9.28
CA THR A 200 17.54 -14.31 9.65
C THR A 200 17.49 -12.79 9.52
N THR A 201 16.32 -12.26 9.17
CA THR A 201 16.06 -10.82 9.13
C THR A 201 14.59 -10.54 9.41
N THR A 202 14.31 -9.43 10.10
CA THR A 202 12.92 -8.99 10.34
C THR A 202 12.32 -8.41 9.07
N ILE A 203 11.11 -8.85 8.71
CA ILE A 203 10.34 -8.26 7.61
C ILE A 203 9.65 -7.02 8.13
N ARG A 204 9.92 -5.86 7.51
CA ARG A 204 9.27 -4.60 7.85
C ARG A 204 8.05 -4.38 6.96
N GLY A 205 7.03 -3.72 7.49
CA GLY A 205 5.81 -3.36 6.74
C GLY A 205 4.81 -4.51 6.58
N LEU A 206 5.04 -5.65 7.23
CA LEU A 206 4.09 -6.76 7.28
C LEU A 206 3.28 -6.78 8.59
N ASP A 207 3.65 -5.95 9.56
CA ASP A 207 3.13 -5.99 10.94
C ASP A 207 1.63 -5.65 11.00
N ASP A 208 1.20 -4.58 10.33
CA ASP A 208 -0.21 -4.16 10.27
C ASP A 208 -1.08 -5.25 9.62
N PHE A 209 -0.58 -5.82 8.52
CA PHE A 209 -1.26 -6.90 7.81
C PHE A 209 -1.43 -8.14 8.69
N LEU A 210 -0.38 -8.56 9.40
CA LEU A 210 -0.43 -9.72 10.29
C LEU A 210 -1.33 -9.49 11.49
N THR A 211 -1.40 -8.25 12.00
CA THR A 211 -2.31 -7.88 13.08
C THR A 211 -3.76 -8.06 12.63
N VAL A 212 -4.13 -7.46 11.50
CA VAL A 212 -5.47 -7.62 10.92
C VAL A 212 -5.77 -9.08 10.57
N LEU A 213 -4.80 -9.81 10.00
CA LEU A 213 -4.98 -11.22 9.66
C LEU A 213 -5.29 -12.07 10.90
N ASN A 214 -4.60 -11.80 12.02
CA ASN A 214 -4.81 -12.49 13.28
C ASN A 214 -6.21 -12.20 13.85
N GLU A 215 -6.66 -10.95 13.77
CA GLU A 215 -8.05 -10.58 14.13
C GLU A 215 -9.05 -11.35 13.26
N ILE A 216 -8.93 -11.32 11.94
CA ILE A 216 -9.92 -11.96 11.07
C ILE A 216 -9.97 -13.48 11.31
N ILE A 217 -8.82 -14.14 11.50
CA ILE A 217 -8.74 -15.58 11.76
C ILE A 217 -9.30 -15.94 13.15
N THR A 218 -9.08 -15.10 14.17
CA THR A 218 -9.58 -15.36 15.54
C THR A 218 -11.08 -15.07 15.69
N PHE A 219 -11.62 -14.08 14.96
CA PHE A 219 -13.04 -13.74 14.98
C PHE A 219 -13.93 -14.64 14.11
N MET A 220 -13.35 -15.42 13.18
CA MET A 220 -14.08 -16.41 12.38
C MET A 220 -13.56 -17.84 12.65
N PRO A 221 -13.85 -18.42 13.84
CA PRO A 221 -13.63 -19.85 14.02
C PRO A 221 -14.51 -20.59 13.00
N TYR A 222 -13.87 -21.19 12.01
CA TYR A 222 -14.54 -22.04 11.04
C TYR A 222 -15.03 -23.29 11.79
N ASN A 223 -16.35 -23.42 11.96
CA ASN A 223 -16.96 -24.67 12.40
C ASN A 223 -16.91 -25.66 11.24
N GLU A 224 -16.16 -26.75 11.38
CA GLU A 224 -16.03 -27.79 10.35
C GLU A 224 -17.33 -28.60 10.14
N ASP A 225 -18.34 -28.41 11.01
CA ASP A 225 -19.47 -29.33 11.14
C ASP A 225 -20.70 -29.06 10.24
N GLU A 226 -20.77 -27.96 9.48
CA GLU A 226 -21.99 -27.62 8.73
C GLU A 226 -22.03 -28.08 7.25
N ASN A 227 -21.12 -28.93 6.79
CA ASN A 227 -21.15 -29.40 5.39
C ASN A 227 -21.06 -30.92 5.18
N PHE A 228 -21.42 -31.71 6.19
CA PHE A 228 -21.56 -33.16 6.04
C PHE A 228 -22.94 -33.68 6.48
N ALA A 229 -24.00 -32.97 6.09
CA ALA A 229 -25.38 -33.46 6.21
C ALA A 229 -26.07 -33.38 4.84
N GLY A 230 -25.88 -34.43 4.03
CA GLY A 230 -26.51 -34.52 2.72
C GLY A 230 -26.12 -35.77 1.96
N GLY A 231 -26.53 -36.93 2.46
CA GLY A 231 -26.28 -38.21 1.77
C GLY A 231 -26.67 -39.44 2.57
N SER A 232 -27.88 -39.46 3.14
CA SER A 232 -28.53 -40.69 3.60
C SER A 232 -28.84 -41.58 2.39
N GLY A 233 -28.20 -42.73 2.30
CA GLY A 233 -28.55 -43.84 1.42
C GLY A 233 -28.62 -45.11 2.23
N SER A 234 -29.78 -45.34 2.82
CA SER A 234 -30.26 -46.59 3.41
C SER A 234 -30.08 -47.77 2.44
N GLY A 235 -29.60 -48.89 2.96
CA GLY A 235 -29.58 -50.19 2.30
C GLY A 235 -29.52 -51.29 3.36
N ASP A 236 -30.72 -51.66 3.81
CA ASP A 236 -31.04 -52.79 4.67
C ASP A 236 -30.65 -54.15 4.06
N GLU A 237 -30.50 -55.13 4.96
CA GLU A 237 -30.70 -56.60 4.78
C GLU A 237 -29.72 -57.33 3.83
N SER A 238 -29.09 -58.46 4.16
CA SER A 238 -29.30 -59.55 5.14
C SER A 238 -27.96 -60.19 5.53
#